data_AF-A0A4Q3WM85-F1
#
_entry.id   AF-A0A4Q3WM85-F1
#
_cell.length_a   1.000
_cell.length_b   1.000
_cell.length_c   1.000
_cell.angle_alpha   90.00
_cell.angle_beta   90.00
_cell.angle_gamma   90.00
#
_symmetry.space_group_name_H-M   'P 1'
#
loop_
_entity.id
_entity.type
_entity.pdbx_description
1 polymer ?
#
loop_
_entity_poly.entity_id
_entity_poly.type
_entity_poly.pdbx_seq_one_letter_code
_entity_poly.pdbx_strand_id
1 'polypeptide(L)'
;MFNPVRKLMALALGNYIVVESLNYGQQKRHRRLGRFANLESAKAFAKEQSANLQSRVVVLAADKLAKICVYRPREQRFDNAHYA
;
A
#
# COMPACT_ATOMS: atom_id res chain seq x y z
N MET A 1 23.33 2.48 -7.82
CA MET A 1 23.38 1.54 -8.97
C MET A 1 22.01 1.43 -9.62
N PHE A 2 21.92 1.79 -10.89
CA PHE A 2 20.70 1.71 -11.71
C PHE A 2 20.57 0.27 -12.23
N ASN A 3 19.51 -0.46 -11.88
CA ASN A 3 19.35 -1.85 -12.33
C ASN A 3 18.34 -1.87 -13.51
N PRO A 4 18.81 -1.90 -14.77
CA PRO A 4 17.97 -1.66 -15.94
C PRO A 4 16.84 -2.68 -16.10
N VAL A 5 17.05 -3.91 -15.63
CA VAL A 5 16.04 -4.98 -15.64
C VAL A 5 14.86 -4.65 -14.71
N ARG A 6 15.10 -4.08 -13.52
CA ARG A 6 14.02 -3.65 -12.61
C ARG A 6 13.20 -2.51 -13.21
N LYS A 7 13.82 -1.62 -13.99
CA LYS A 7 13.12 -0.53 -14.70
C LYS A 7 12.26 -1.04 -15.84
N LEU A 8 12.77 -1.98 -16.65
CA LEU A 8 11.98 -2.65 -17.69
C LEU A 8 10.80 -3.43 -17.10
N MET A 9 11.02 -4.15 -16.00
CA MET A 9 9.96 -4.85 -15.26
C MET A 9 8.95 -3.89 -14.60
N ALA A 10 9.37 -2.70 -14.17
CA ALA A 10 8.47 -1.66 -13.70
C ALA A 10 7.62 -1.09 -14.85
N LEU A 11 8.23 -0.89 -16.02
CA LEU A 11 7.52 -0.44 -17.22
C LEU A 11 6.49 -1.46 -17.71
N ALA A 12 6.85 -2.75 -17.73
CA ALA A 12 6.02 -3.81 -18.31
C ALA A 12 4.91 -4.33 -17.37
N LEU A 13 5.12 -4.34 -16.05
CA LEU A 13 4.17 -4.89 -15.07
C LEU A 13 3.48 -3.82 -14.22
N GLY A 14 3.92 -2.56 -14.32
CA GLY A 14 3.39 -1.42 -13.57
C GLY A 14 4.39 -0.82 -12.59
N ASN A 15 4.44 0.51 -12.54
CA ASN A 15 5.37 1.28 -11.72
C ASN A 15 4.95 1.39 -10.25
N TYR A 16 3.69 1.07 -9.93
CA TYR A 16 3.12 1.23 -8.60
C TYR A 16 2.51 -0.07 -8.11
N ILE A 17 2.80 -0.45 -6.87
CA ILE A 17 2.27 -1.64 -6.21
C ILE A 17 1.40 -1.17 -5.06
N VAL A 18 0.17 -1.66 -5.00
CA VAL A 18 -0.73 -1.42 -3.87
C VAL A 18 -0.69 -2.63 -2.97
N VAL A 19 -0.35 -2.41 -1.71
CA VAL A 19 -0.28 -3.45 -0.68
C VAL A 19 -1.17 -3.10 0.49
N GLU A 20 -1.94 -4.08 0.94
CA GLU A 20 -2.58 -4.04 2.24
C GLU A 20 -1.51 -4.25 3.32
N SER A 21 -1.56 -3.45 4.37
CA SER A 21 -0.71 -3.52 5.54
C SER A 21 -1.62 -3.65 6.76
N LEU A 22 -2.03 -4.88 7.05
CA LEU A 22 -2.78 -5.19 8.26
C LEU A 22 -1.85 -5.14 9.47
N ASN A 23 -2.10 -4.19 10.37
CA ASN A 23 -1.57 -4.22 11.73
C ASN A 23 -2.71 -4.67 12.64
N TYR A 24 -3.02 -5.97 12.63
CA TYR A 24 -3.86 -6.58 13.67
C TYR A 24 -2.93 -7.07 14.79
N GLY A 25 -2.78 -6.27 15.85
CA GLY A 25 -1.89 -6.61 16.96
C GLY A 25 -0.43 -6.83 16.52
N GLN A 26 0.18 -7.96 16.93
CA GLN A 26 1.58 -8.30 16.67
C GLN A 26 1.86 -8.94 15.29
N GLN A 27 0.83 -9.38 14.54
CA GLN A 27 1.06 -10.02 13.24
C GLN A 27 1.01 -9.00 12.09
N LYS A 28 2.19 -8.73 11.51
CA LYS A 28 2.32 -7.96 10.26
C LYS A 28 1.97 -8.87 9.09
N ARG A 29 0.76 -8.74 8.54
CA ARG A 29 0.40 -9.34 7.25
C ARG A 29 0.43 -8.28 6.16
N HIS A 30 1.27 -8.51 5.16
CA HIS A 30 1.33 -7.72 3.94
C HIS A 30 0.74 -8.53 2.79
N ARG A 31 -0.38 -8.06 2.22
CA ARG A 31 -1.01 -8.69 1.06
C ARG A 31 -0.89 -7.75 -0.13
N ARG A 32 -0.39 -8.23 -1.27
CA ARG A 32 -0.43 -7.45 -2.52
C ARG A 32 -1.86 -7.41 -3.03
N LEU A 33 -2.41 -6.21 -3.16
CA LEU A 33 -3.78 -6.00 -3.66
C LEU A 33 -3.79 -5.79 -5.18
N GLY A 34 -2.78 -5.12 -5.73
CA GLY A 34 -2.72 -4.86 -7.17
C GLY A 34 -1.42 -4.19 -7.61
N ARG A 35 -1.24 -4.10 -8.92
CA ARG A 35 -0.11 -3.39 -9.55
C ARG A 35 -0.64 -2.53 -10.69
N PHE A 36 -0.14 -1.30 -10.79
CA PHE A 36 -0.69 -0.25 -11.62
C PHE A 36 0.42 0.48 -12.38
N ALA A 37 0.15 0.84 -13.64
CA ALA A 37 1.08 1.64 -14.45
C ALA A 37 1.04 3.14 -14.06
N ASN A 38 -0.14 3.65 -13.73
CA ASN A 38 -0.37 5.05 -13.33
C ASN A 38 -0.47 5.18 -11.79
N LEU A 39 0.05 6.28 -11.26
CA LEU A 39 -0.06 6.63 -9.85
C LEU A 39 -1.51 6.96 -9.45
N GLU A 40 -2.25 7.65 -10.31
CA GLU A 40 -3.62 8.07 -9.98
C GLU A 40 -4.57 6.88 -9.82
N SER A 41 -4.47 5.89 -10.72
CA SER A 41 -5.26 4.65 -10.58
C SER A 41 -4.84 3.86 -9.34
N ALA A 42 -3.54 3.79 -9.03
CA ALA A 42 -3.06 3.17 -7.80
C ALA A 42 -3.61 3.86 -6.54
N LYS A 43 -3.68 5.19 -6.54
CA LYS A 43 -4.23 6.00 -5.45
C LYS A 43 -5.73 5.81 -5.29
N ALA A 44 -6.48 5.87 -6.39
CA ALA A 44 -7.94 5.68 -6.39
C ALA A 44 -8.29 4.29 -5.84
N PHE A 45 -7.64 3.25 -6.36
CA PHE A 45 -7.82 1.87 -5.90
C PHE A 45 -7.42 1.71 -4.44
N ALA A 46 -6.27 2.24 -4.02
CA ALA A 46 -5.82 2.14 -2.63
C ALA A 46 -6.78 2.82 -1.64
N LYS A 47 -7.38 3.96 -2.02
CA LYS A 47 -8.39 4.65 -1.22
C LYS A 47 -9.66 3.81 -1.07
N GLU A 48 -10.14 3.26 -2.17
CA GLU A 48 -11.32 2.38 -2.20
C GLU A 48 -11.09 1.11 -1.35
N GLN A 49 -9.96 0.43 -1.56
CA GLN A 49 -9.62 -0.78 -0.81
C GLN A 49 -9.42 -0.49 0.68
N SER A 50 -8.86 0.66 1.04
CA SER A 50 -8.72 1.03 2.45
C SER A 50 -10.07 1.21 3.14
N ALA A 51 -11.06 1.77 2.45
CA ALA A 51 -12.42 1.90 2.96
C ALA A 51 -13.15 0.55 3.02
N ASN A 52 -13.04 -0.27 1.98
CA ASN A 52 -13.73 -1.57 1.89
C ASN A 52 -13.18 -2.58 2.90
N LEU A 53 -11.86 -2.68 3.02
CA LEU A 53 -11.19 -3.64 3.90
C LEU A 53 -11.06 -3.13 5.33
N GLN A 54 -11.43 -1.87 5.61
CA GLN A 54 -11.19 -1.20 6.89
C GLN A 54 -9.73 -1.33 7.34
N SER A 55 -8.81 -1.22 6.39
CA SER A 55 -7.42 -1.64 6.55
C SER A 55 -6.46 -0.63 5.97
N ARG A 56 -5.25 -0.54 6.55
CA ARG A 56 -4.22 0.37 6.05
C ARG A 56 -3.72 -0.15 4.71
N VAL A 57 -3.80 0.68 3.67
CA VAL A 57 -3.32 0.34 2.33
C VAL A 57 -2.19 1.29 1.95
N VAL A 58 -1.12 0.76 1.37
CA VAL A 58 0.10 1.50 1.02
C VAL A 58 0.34 1.37 -0.47
N VAL A 59 0.66 2.49 -1.12
CA VAL A 59 1.14 2.52 -2.49
C VAL A 59 2.66 2.64 -2.47
N LEU A 60 3.32 1.69 -3.12
CA LEU A 60 4.77 1.60 -3.27
C LEU A 60 5.15 1.86 -4.72
N ALA A 61 6.28 2.53 -4.97
CA ALA A 61 6.91 2.53 -6.29
C ALA A 61 7.69 1.23 -6.47
N ALA A 62 7.45 0.50 -7.55
CA ALA A 62 8.00 -0.84 -7.80
C ALA A 62 9.51 -0.83 -8.07
N ASP A 63 10.05 0.25 -8.64
CA ASP A 63 11.46 0.40 -8.99
C ASP A 63 12.36 0.51 -7.76
N LYS A 64 11.92 1.26 -6.76
CA LYS A 64 12.65 1.59 -5.53
C LYS A 64 12.09 0.92 -4.28
N LEU A 65 10.95 0.23 -4.40
CA LEU A 65 10.14 -0.25 -3.26
C LEU A 65 9.87 0.86 -2.22
N ALA A 66 9.80 2.11 -2.68
CA ALA A 66 9.63 3.28 -1.85
C ALA A 66 8.14 3.55 -1.58
N LYS A 67 7.79 3.91 -0.34
CA LYS A 67 6.42 4.29 0.02
C LYS A 67 6.08 5.64 -0.60
N ILE A 68 5.04 5.68 -1.43
CA ILE A 68 4.56 6.90 -2.08
C ILE A 68 3.42 7.51 -1.26
N CYS A 69 2.42 6.71 -0.92
CA CYS A 69 1.30 7.16 -0.09
C CYS A 69 0.72 6.04 0.77
N VAL A 70 0.03 6.45 1.83
CA VAL A 70 -0.59 5.55 2.81
C VAL A 70 -2.02 6.02 3.02
N TYR A 71 -2.96 5.10 2.80
CA TYR A 71 -4.36 5.27 3.13
C TYR A 71 -4.64 4.50 4.42
N ARG A 72 -5.29 5.19 5.36
CA ARG A 72 -5.78 4.60 6.60
C ARG A 72 -7.30 4.59 6.53
N PRO A 73 -7.96 3.53 7.01
CA PRO A 73 -9.40 3.59 7.23
C PRO A 73 -9.66 4.73 8.23
N ARG A 74 -10.77 5.45 8.07
CA ARG A 74 -11.21 6.43 9.08
C ARG A 74 -11.21 5.70 10.42
N GLU A 75 -10.51 6.25 11.40
CA GLU A 75 -10.34 5.66 12.72
C GLU A 75 -11.67 5.07 13.21
N GLN A 76 -11.76 3.74 13.27
CA GLN A 76 -12.34 3.15 14.46
C GLN A 76 -11.44 3.68 15.58
N ARG A 77 -11.93 4.71 16.26
CA ARG A 77 -11.41 5.18 17.54
C ARG A 77 -11.34 3.96 18.45
N PHE A 78 -10.23 3.24 18.41
CA PHE A 78 -9.85 2.43 19.54
C PHE A 78 -9.42 3.46 20.56
N ASP A 79 -10.31 3.75 21.51
CA ASP A 79 -10.01 4.45 22.73
C ASP A 79 -8.69 3.90 23.29
N ASN A 80 -7.60 4.62 23.05
CA ASN A 80 -6.30 4.36 23.68
C ASN A 80 -6.36 4.82 25.15
N ALA A 81 -7.29 4.25 25.91
CA ALA A 81 -7.47 4.49 27.34
C ALA A 81 -7.02 3.30 28.21
N HIS A 82 -6.36 2.28 27.64
CA HIS A 82 -6.17 1.01 28.35
C HIS A 82 -4.75 0.41 28.33
N TYR A 83 -3.71 1.23 28.29
CA TYR A 83 -2.37 0.80 28.73
C TYR A 83 -1.67 1.97 29.44
N ALA A 84 -2.08 2.20 30.70
CA ALA A 84 -1.28 2.88 31.72
C ALA A 84 -0.60 1.81 32.58
#